data_AF-A0A382GG08-F1
#
_entry.id   AF-A0A382GG08-F1
#
_cell.length_a   1.000
_cell.length_b   1.000
_cell.length_c   1.000
_cell.angle_alpha   90.00
_cell.angle_beta   90.00
_cell.angle_gamma   90.00
#
_symmetry.space_group_name_H-M   'P 1'
#
loop_
_entity.id
_entity.type
_entity.pdbx_description
1 polymer ?
#
loop_
_entity_poly.entity_id
_entity_poly.type
_entity_poly.pdbx_seq_one_letter_code
_entity_poly.pdbx_strand_id
1 'polypeptide(L)'
;LGDWLSGLDEIAPASLDRVMQIMFDLQFIGEHQLALDLFQVSARLVRTPGHRRELFYWAAQSWVGLGEYAMGAAYYLESARLSGENDVHWQNSALYQAAKALESAKLYKDAGNVYRRLLGDSPESKMQAKLRYRLAQIERRRDRERSE
;
A
#
# COMPACT_ATOMS: atom_id res chain seq x y z
N LEU A 1 -11.19 -4.60 -22.00
CA LEU A 1 -9.76 -4.42 -21.64
C LEU A 1 -9.21 -5.63 -20.89
N GLY A 2 -9.87 -6.08 -19.81
CA GLY A 2 -9.49 -7.28 -19.06
C GLY A 2 -9.30 -8.53 -19.94
N ASP A 3 -10.29 -8.86 -20.78
CA ASP A 3 -10.21 -10.03 -21.68
C ASP A 3 -9.00 -9.98 -22.62
N TRP A 4 -8.71 -8.80 -23.18
CA TRP A 4 -7.55 -8.59 -24.04
C TRP A 4 -6.24 -8.85 -23.29
N LEU A 5 -6.08 -8.27 -22.08
CA LEU A 5 -4.90 -8.50 -21.25
C LEU A 5 -4.78 -9.97 -20.81
N SER A 6 -5.92 -10.64 -20.59
CA SER A 6 -6.00 -12.06 -20.19
C SER A 6 -5.59 -13.04 -21.30
N GLY A 7 -5.44 -12.56 -22.54
CA GLY A 7 -4.89 -13.33 -23.65
C GLY A 7 -3.39 -13.09 -23.91
N LEU A 8 -2.75 -12.15 -23.22
CA LEU A 8 -1.34 -11.82 -23.45
C LEU A 8 -0.41 -12.61 -22.53
N ASP A 9 0.67 -13.16 -23.08
CA ASP A 9 1.76 -13.75 -22.30
C ASP A 9 2.80 -12.70 -21.89
N GLU A 10 2.97 -11.68 -22.71
CA GLU A 10 3.91 -10.58 -22.53
C GLU A 10 3.32 -9.26 -23.05
N ILE A 11 3.86 -8.15 -22.51
CA ILE A 11 3.50 -6.80 -22.94
C ILE A 11 4.73 -5.91 -22.82
N ALA A 12 4.90 -4.97 -23.75
CA ALA A 12 5.98 -4.00 -23.68
C ALA A 12 5.83 -3.12 -22.42
N PRO A 13 6.94 -2.76 -21.71
CA PRO A 13 6.89 -1.94 -20.51
C PRO A 13 6.05 -0.66 -20.64
N ALA A 14 6.24 0.09 -21.73
CA ALA A 14 5.47 1.32 -21.99
C ALA A 14 3.96 1.08 -22.18
N SER A 15 3.56 -0.11 -22.63
CA SER A 15 2.15 -0.49 -22.73
C SER A 15 1.58 -0.90 -21.38
N LEU A 16 2.39 -1.55 -20.53
CA LEU A 16 2.03 -1.82 -19.14
C LEU A 16 1.83 -0.51 -18.35
N ASP A 17 2.69 0.50 -18.56
CA ASP A 17 2.55 1.82 -17.93
C ASP A 17 1.20 2.48 -18.26
N ARG A 18 0.74 2.37 -19.52
CA ARG A 18 -0.58 2.87 -19.92
C ARG A 18 -1.72 2.11 -19.25
N VAL A 19 -1.57 0.79 -19.10
CA VAL A 19 -2.55 -0.04 -18.40
C VAL A 19 -2.62 0.35 -16.91
N MET A 20 -1.48 0.61 -16.28
CA MET A 20 -1.43 1.13 -14.90
C MET A 20 -2.03 2.53 -14.78
N GLN A 21 -1.85 3.41 -15.78
CA GLN A 21 -2.50 4.72 -15.80
C GLN A 21 -4.04 4.59 -15.82
N ILE A 22 -4.59 3.66 -16.60
CA ILE A 22 -6.04 3.40 -16.62
C ILE A 22 -6.52 2.91 -15.24
N MET A 23 -5.74 2.05 -14.56
CA MET A 23 -6.06 1.64 -13.19
C MET A 23 -6.10 2.84 -12.24
N PHE A 24 -5.12 3.75 -12.34
CA PHE A 24 -5.08 4.97 -11.55
C PHE A 24 -6.28 5.88 -11.83
N ASP A 25 -6.67 6.05 -13.10
CA ASP A 25 -7.82 6.86 -13.47
C ASP A 25 -9.13 6.28 -12.89
N LEU A 26 -9.29 4.95 -12.91
CA LEU A 26 -10.41 4.25 -12.27
C LEU A 26 -10.42 4.49 -10.75
N GLN A 27 -9.26 4.40 -10.09
CA GLN A 27 -9.15 4.69 -8.66
C GLN A 27 -9.53 6.13 -8.33
N PHE A 28 -9.11 7.08 -9.18
CA PHE A 28 -9.38 8.49 -8.99
C PHE A 28 -10.89 8.80 -9.03
N ILE A 29 -11.65 8.13 -9.90
CA ILE A 29 -13.11 8.27 -9.97
C ILE A 29 -13.87 7.36 -8.99
N GLY A 30 -13.17 6.62 -8.12
CA GLY A 30 -13.78 5.76 -7.09
C GLY A 30 -14.14 4.35 -7.56
N GLU A 31 -13.81 3.98 -8.79
CA GLU A 31 -14.05 2.65 -9.37
C GLU A 31 -13.01 1.63 -8.90
N HIS A 32 -12.89 1.47 -7.58
CA HIS A 32 -11.85 0.67 -6.94
C HIS A 32 -11.94 -0.82 -7.27
N GLN A 33 -13.15 -1.38 -7.39
CA GLN A 33 -13.33 -2.78 -7.76
C GLN A 33 -12.86 -3.05 -9.19
N LEU A 34 -13.24 -2.20 -10.15
CA LEU A 34 -12.78 -2.33 -11.53
C LEU A 34 -11.26 -2.19 -11.65
N ALA A 35 -10.66 -1.29 -10.86
CA ALA A 35 -9.21 -1.19 -10.77
C ALA A 35 -8.58 -2.50 -10.26
N LEU A 36 -9.15 -3.12 -9.21
CA LEU A 36 -8.69 -4.42 -8.66
C LEU A 36 -8.79 -5.57 -9.66
N ASP A 37 -9.89 -5.65 -10.40
CA ASP A 37 -10.07 -6.66 -11.43
C ASP A 37 -8.98 -6.52 -12.51
N LEU A 38 -8.67 -5.27 -12.89
CA LEU A 38 -7.59 -4.99 -13.84
C LEU A 38 -6.21 -5.30 -13.25
N PHE A 39 -5.95 -4.98 -11.97
CA PHE A 39 -4.72 -5.34 -11.27
C PHE A 39 -4.48 -6.85 -11.31
N GLN A 40 -5.51 -7.66 -11.03
CA GLN A 40 -5.42 -9.12 -11.00
C GLN A 40 -5.00 -9.69 -12.36
N VAL A 41 -5.59 -9.19 -13.44
CA VAL A 41 -5.26 -9.63 -14.80
C VAL A 41 -3.84 -9.20 -15.18
N SER A 42 -3.43 -7.97 -14.84
CA SER A 42 -2.11 -7.44 -15.19
C SER A 42 -0.96 -8.00 -14.36
N ALA A 43 -1.21 -8.59 -13.19
CA ALA A 43 -0.17 -9.08 -12.28
C ALA A 43 0.80 -10.09 -12.95
N ARG A 44 0.29 -10.92 -13.87
CA ARG A 44 1.10 -11.92 -14.59
C ARG A 44 2.02 -11.32 -15.66
N LEU A 45 1.70 -10.10 -16.13
CA LEU A 45 2.43 -9.37 -17.16
C LEU A 45 3.58 -8.54 -16.58
N VAL A 46 3.61 -8.35 -15.26
CA VAL A 46 4.64 -7.58 -14.57
C VAL A 46 5.95 -8.35 -14.51
N ARG A 47 6.99 -7.81 -15.17
CA ARG A 47 8.33 -8.42 -15.22
C ARG A 47 9.41 -7.68 -14.43
N THR A 48 9.19 -6.40 -14.10
CA THR A 48 10.19 -5.60 -13.36
C THR A 48 9.84 -5.49 -11.87
N PRO A 49 10.85 -5.38 -10.97
CA PRO A 49 10.59 -5.10 -9.55
C PRO A 49 9.85 -3.77 -9.32
N GLY A 50 10.15 -2.75 -10.15
CA GLY A 50 9.51 -1.44 -10.09
C GLY A 50 8.01 -1.49 -10.37
N HIS A 51 7.61 -2.12 -11.48
CA HIS A 51 6.21 -2.34 -11.78
C HIS A 51 5.51 -3.21 -10.74
N ARG A 52 6.22 -4.18 -10.14
CA ARG A 52 5.63 -5.04 -9.11
C ARG A 52 5.31 -4.25 -7.85
N ARG A 53 6.23 -3.42 -7.33
CA ARG A 53 5.95 -2.59 -6.15
C ARG A 53 4.82 -1.59 -6.42
N GLU A 54 4.75 -1.03 -7.62
CA GLU A 54 3.70 -0.09 -8.05
C GLU A 54 2.34 -0.78 -8.07
N LEU A 55 2.25 -1.94 -8.72
CA LEU A 55 1.04 -2.75 -8.77
C LEU A 55 0.49 -3.04 -7.36
N PHE A 56 1.37 -3.46 -6.43
CA PHE A 56 0.96 -3.70 -5.04
C PHE A 56 0.51 -2.42 -4.32
N TYR A 57 1.21 -1.30 -4.53
CA TYR A 57 0.85 -0.04 -3.88
C TYR A 57 -0.51 0.47 -4.36
N TRP A 58 -0.75 0.42 -5.66
CA TRP A 58 -2.02 0.89 -6.21
C TRP A 58 -3.15 -0.07 -5.84
N ALA A 59 -2.96 -1.38 -5.96
CA ALA A 59 -3.97 -2.33 -5.47
C ALA A 59 -4.32 -2.13 -3.98
N ALA A 60 -3.33 -1.84 -3.14
CA ALA A 60 -3.57 -1.48 -1.74
C ALA A 60 -4.48 -0.26 -1.58
N GLN A 61 -4.26 0.78 -2.41
CA GLN A 61 -5.08 2.00 -2.38
C GLN A 61 -6.53 1.69 -2.75
N SER A 62 -6.77 0.83 -3.74
CA SER A 62 -8.14 0.38 -4.07
C SER A 62 -8.79 -0.38 -2.92
N TRP A 63 -8.08 -1.31 -2.29
CA TRP A 63 -8.61 -2.03 -1.12
C TRP A 63 -9.00 -1.08 0.01
N VAL A 64 -8.15 -0.08 0.30
CA VAL A 64 -8.48 0.97 1.29
C VAL A 64 -9.70 1.78 0.85
N GLY A 65 -9.82 2.11 -0.43
CA GLY A 65 -10.97 2.81 -1.00
C GLY A 65 -12.30 2.05 -0.86
N LEU A 66 -12.24 0.71 -0.89
CA LEU A 66 -13.39 -0.17 -0.61
C LEU A 66 -13.67 -0.37 0.89
N GLY A 67 -12.84 0.16 1.78
CA GLY A 67 -12.96 -0.05 3.23
C GLY A 67 -12.30 -1.34 3.73
N GLU A 68 -11.67 -2.12 2.85
CA GLU A 68 -10.97 -3.37 3.17
C GLU A 68 -9.55 -3.09 3.69
N TYR A 69 -9.49 -2.40 4.84
CA TYR A 69 -8.26 -1.81 5.35
C TYR A 69 -7.17 -2.84 5.69
N ALA A 70 -7.53 -4.02 6.19
CA ALA A 70 -6.55 -5.08 6.49
C ALA A 70 -5.89 -5.61 5.22
N MET A 71 -6.66 -5.78 4.13
CA MET A 71 -6.13 -6.20 2.84
C MET A 71 -5.25 -5.11 2.23
N GLY A 72 -5.70 -3.86 2.29
CA GLY A 72 -4.90 -2.71 1.86
C GLY A 72 -3.57 -2.61 2.60
N ALA A 73 -3.57 -2.81 3.92
CA ALA A 73 -2.34 -2.85 4.71
C ALA A 73 -1.37 -3.94 4.24
N ALA A 74 -1.86 -5.16 4.02
CA ALA A 74 -1.04 -6.28 3.55
C ALA A 74 -0.37 -5.97 2.20
N TYR A 75 -1.10 -5.40 1.25
CA TYR A 75 -0.57 -5.02 -0.05
C TYR A 75 0.45 -3.87 0.04
N TYR A 76 0.22 -2.87 0.89
CA TYR A 76 1.22 -1.82 1.13
C TYR A 76 2.51 -2.36 1.74
N LEU A 77 2.42 -3.31 2.69
CA LEU A 77 3.60 -3.97 3.26
C LEU A 77 4.39 -4.75 2.19
N GLU A 78 3.71 -5.42 1.27
CA GLU A 78 4.36 -6.13 0.17
C GLU A 78 5.03 -5.16 -0.81
N SER A 79 4.38 -4.04 -1.14
CA SER A 79 5.00 -2.96 -1.92
C SER A 79 6.27 -2.40 -1.25
N ALA A 80 6.23 -2.16 0.06
CA ALA A 80 7.39 -1.70 0.83
C ALA A 80 8.54 -2.73 0.82
N ARG A 81 8.20 -4.03 0.92
CA ARG A 81 9.18 -5.13 0.87
C ARG A 81 9.88 -5.20 -0.49
N LEU A 82 9.12 -5.06 -1.59
CA LEU A 82 9.63 -5.12 -2.95
C LEU A 82 10.49 -3.91 -3.34
N SER A 83 10.32 -2.79 -2.66
CA SER A 83 11.13 -1.59 -2.88
C SER A 83 12.55 -1.74 -2.34
N GLY A 84 12.71 -2.47 -1.23
CA GLY A 84 14.00 -2.68 -0.58
C GLY A 84 14.71 -1.37 -0.21
N GLU A 85 16.03 -1.43 -0.05
CA GLU A 85 16.88 -0.25 0.20
C GLU A 85 17.11 0.60 -1.06
N ASN A 86 16.73 0.08 -2.24
CA ASN A 86 16.94 0.74 -3.53
C ASN A 86 16.02 1.96 -3.73
N ASP A 87 14.92 2.05 -2.98
CA ASP A 87 13.99 3.18 -3.01
C ASP A 87 13.38 3.42 -1.62
N VAL A 88 14.20 3.98 -0.73
CA VAL A 88 13.83 4.28 0.66
C VAL A 88 12.61 5.20 0.74
N HIS A 89 12.48 6.14 -0.20
CA HIS A 89 11.32 7.05 -0.22
C HIS A 89 10.02 6.31 -0.51
N TRP A 90 10.02 5.41 -1.51
CA TRP A 90 8.86 4.56 -1.78
C TRP A 90 8.56 3.63 -0.60
N GLN A 91 9.58 2.95 -0.07
CA GLN A 91 9.42 2.05 1.07
C GLN A 91 8.78 2.77 2.26
N ASN A 92 9.27 3.95 2.61
CA ASN A 92 8.73 4.74 3.71
C ASN A 92 7.28 5.20 3.44
N SER A 93 6.97 5.60 2.20
CA SER A 93 5.60 5.94 1.81
C SER A 93 4.65 4.74 1.98
N ALA A 94 5.05 3.56 1.49
CA ALA A 94 4.26 2.34 1.55
C ALA A 94 4.07 1.86 3.01
N LEU A 95 5.12 1.83 3.82
CA LEU A 95 5.02 1.51 5.25
C LEU A 95 4.10 2.49 5.98
N TYR A 96 4.14 3.78 5.63
CA TYR A 96 3.31 4.78 6.28
C TYR A 96 1.82 4.58 5.96
N GLN A 97 1.48 4.27 4.70
CA GLN A 97 0.11 3.94 4.34
C GLN A 97 -0.35 2.59 4.94
N ALA A 98 0.54 1.59 5.01
CA ALA A 98 0.25 0.33 5.70
C ALA A 98 -0.13 0.56 7.16
N ALA A 99 0.66 1.35 7.90
CA ALA A 99 0.38 1.65 9.31
C ALA A 99 -0.97 2.37 9.49
N LYS A 100 -1.29 3.33 8.62
CA LYS A 100 -2.60 3.99 8.61
C LYS A 100 -3.75 3.02 8.33
N ALA A 101 -3.60 2.13 7.35
CA ALA A 101 -4.61 1.14 7.03
C ALA A 101 -4.82 0.15 8.20
N LEU A 102 -3.74 -0.27 8.87
CA LEU A 102 -3.83 -1.08 10.09
C LEU A 102 -4.57 -0.35 11.23
N GLU A 103 -4.35 0.96 11.41
CA GLU A 103 -5.14 1.76 12.36
C GLU A 103 -6.63 1.76 12.01
N SER A 104 -6.98 1.97 10.73
CA SER A 104 -8.37 1.92 10.27
C SER A 104 -9.01 0.54 10.44
N ALA A 105 -8.20 -0.52 10.30
CA ALA A 105 -8.60 -1.91 10.59
C ALA A 105 -8.65 -2.24 12.09
N LYS A 106 -8.34 -1.28 12.99
CA LYS A 106 -8.20 -1.48 14.45
C LYS A 106 -7.12 -2.48 14.86
N LEU A 107 -6.17 -2.77 13.97
CA LEU A 107 -5.02 -3.64 14.23
C LEU A 107 -3.88 -2.82 14.87
N TYR A 108 -4.15 -2.24 16.04
CA TYR A 108 -3.30 -1.23 16.66
C TYR A 108 -1.90 -1.72 17.04
N LYS A 109 -1.78 -2.99 17.46
CA LYS A 109 -0.48 -3.60 17.77
C LYS A 109 0.41 -3.63 16.52
N ASP A 110 -0.14 -4.04 15.38
CA ASP A 110 0.58 -4.15 14.12
C ASP A 110 0.89 -2.77 13.54
N ALA A 111 -0.07 -1.84 13.59
CA ALA A 111 0.17 -0.44 13.22
C ALA A 111 1.34 0.16 14.01
N GLY A 112 1.39 -0.10 15.33
CA GLY A 112 2.48 0.34 16.19
C GLY A 112 3.84 -0.28 15.86
N ASN A 113 3.87 -1.55 15.43
CA ASN A 113 5.10 -2.19 14.94
C ASN A 113 5.63 -1.46 13.69
N VAL A 114 4.76 -1.17 12.72
CA VAL A 114 5.14 -0.52 11.46
C VAL A 114 5.60 0.92 11.70
N TYR A 115 4.92 1.69 12.55
CA TYR A 115 5.37 3.05 12.88
C TYR A 115 6.70 3.10 13.62
N ARG A 116 7.00 2.13 14.49
CA ARG A 116 8.31 2.05 15.16
C ARG A 116 9.44 1.77 14.16
N ARG A 117 9.20 0.91 13.18
CA ARG A 117 10.15 0.67 12.08
C ARG A 117 10.43 1.97 11.32
N LEU A 118 9.38 2.64 10.85
CA LEU A 118 9.49 3.95 10.18
C LEU A 118 10.23 5.01 11.00
N LEU A 119 10.05 5.00 12.33
CA LEU A 119 10.70 5.96 13.21
C LEU A 119 12.22 5.71 13.29
N GLY A 120 12.65 4.45 13.28
CA GLY A 120 14.07 4.08 13.25
C GLY A 120 14.75 4.52 11.95
N ASP A 121 14.02 4.45 10.83
CA ASP A 121 14.56 4.70 9.50
C ASP A 121 14.45 6.18 9.04
N SER A 122 13.76 7.04 9.80
CA SER A 122 13.46 8.42 9.40
C SER A 122 14.43 9.46 10.00
N PRO A 123 15.27 10.14 9.19
CA PRO A 123 16.17 11.19 9.67
C PRO A 123 15.47 12.55 9.90
N GLU A 124 14.29 12.77 9.31
CA GLU A 124 13.61 14.08 9.35
C GLU A 124 12.83 14.30 10.66
N SER A 125 13.13 15.39 11.37
CA SER A 125 12.56 15.73 12.68
C SER A 125 11.03 15.87 12.68
N LYS A 126 10.45 16.45 11.62
CA LYS A 126 9.00 16.64 11.48
C LYS A 126 8.28 15.30 11.33
N MET A 127 8.82 14.38 10.54
CA MET A 127 8.29 13.04 10.37
C MET A 127 8.39 12.25 11.68
N GLN A 128 9.52 12.33 12.39
CA GLN A 128 9.68 11.70 13.71
C GLN A 128 8.61 12.17 14.71
N ALA A 129 8.35 13.48 14.79
CA ALA A 129 7.31 14.02 15.66
C ALA A 129 5.92 13.46 15.33
N LYS A 130 5.58 13.39 14.03
CA LYS A 130 4.33 12.82 13.54
C LYS A 130 4.19 11.33 13.91
N LEU A 131 5.24 10.55 13.74
CA LEU A 131 5.26 9.12 14.06
C LEU A 131 5.14 8.86 15.56
N ARG A 132 5.88 9.63 16.39
CA ARG A 132 5.77 9.56 17.86
C ARG A 132 4.36 9.92 18.34
N TYR A 133 3.75 10.96 17.77
CA TYR A 133 2.38 11.33 18.08
C TYR A 133 1.39 10.19 17.79
N ARG A 134 1.51 9.54 16.62
CA ARG A 134 0.67 8.39 16.26
C ARG A 134 0.85 7.20 17.21
N LEU A 135 2.10 6.87 17.57
CA LEU A 135 2.39 5.81 18.54
C LEU A 135 1.73 6.06 19.90
N ALA A 136 1.83 7.29 20.43
CA ALA A 136 1.19 7.67 21.69
C ALA A 136 -0.36 7.63 21.62
N GLN A 137 -0.96 7.83 20.44
CA GLN A 137 -2.40 7.63 20.25
C GLN A 137 -2.79 6.16 20.27
N ILE A 138 -1.99 5.30 19.63
CA ILE A 138 -2.18 3.84 19.61
C ILE A 138 -2.08 3.26 21.03
N GLU A 139 -1.06 3.64 21.80
CA GLU A 139 -0.88 3.17 23.19
C GLU A 139 -2.09 3.50 24.04
N ARG A 140 -2.57 4.75 24.01
CA ARG A 140 -3.78 5.16 24.73
C ARG A 140 -5.03 4.39 24.30
N ARG A 141 -5.16 3.99 23.04
CA ARG A 141 -6.29 3.15 22.58
C ARG A 141 -6.18 1.74 23.15
N ARG A 142 -4.98 1.15 23.09
CA ARG A 142 -4.72 -0.20 23.62
C ARG A 142 -4.94 -0.30 25.14
N ASP A 143 -4.60 0.74 25.89
CA ASP A 143 -4.81 0.76 27.34
C ASP A 143 -6.30 0.81 27.71
N ARG A 144 -7.12 1.52 26.91
CA ARG A 144 -8.58 1.52 27.05
C ARG A 144 -9.17 0.13 26.77
N GLU A 145 -8.79 -0.49 25.65
CA GLU A 145 -9.27 -1.84 25.28
C GLU A 145 -8.86 -2.93 26.28
N ARG A 146 -7.81 -2.72 27.07
CA ARG A 146 -7.38 -3.66 28.12
C ARG A 146 -8.08 -3.46 29.47
N SER A 147 -8.76 -2.33 29.62
CA SER A 147 -9.44 -1.93 30.86
C SER A 147 -10.96 -2.14 30.79
N GLU A 148 -11.47 -2.56 29.63
CA GLU A 148 -12.83 -3.04 29.34
C GLU A 148 -12.88 -4.57 29.38
#